data_AF-A0A9Q1ANZ1-F1
#
_entry.id   AF-A0A9Q1ANZ1-F1
#
_cell.length_a   1.000
_cell.length_b   1.000
_cell.length_c   1.000
_cell.angle_alpha   90.00
_cell.angle_beta   90.00
_cell.angle_gamma   90.00
#
_symmetry.space_group_name_H-M   'P 1'
#
loop_
_entity.id
_entity.type
_entity.pdbx_description
1 polymer ?
#
loop_
_entity_poly.entity_id
_entity_poly.type
_entity_poly.pdbx_seq_one_letter_code
_entity_poly.pdbx_strand_id
1 'polypeptide(L)'
;MASSHLLCNTFPFQTSCNLSSKSNTSSFKPRGSFSFCQKVQFRRTPVVKATRKQVELVYDPDEKLNKLADEVDKQAPLSRLTLFSPCKVNVFLRITSKREDGYHDLASLFHVISLGDVIKFSLSPSKSIDRLSTNVSGVPLTEDNLIIKALNLYRKKTGTDNFFWIHLDKKVPTGAGLGGGSSNAATALWAANQFSGCLATEKELQEWSSEIGSDIPFFFSHGAAYCTGRGEIVQDIPSPVPSGIPMVLMKPPQACSTAEVYKRFQLDKTSQADPLTLLEKISMNGISQDVCINDL
;
A
#
# COMPACT_ATOMS: atom_id res chain seq x y z
N MET A 1 -0.51 6.70 1.49
CA MET A 1 0.30 5.49 1.80
C MET A 1 0.39 4.61 0.57
N ALA A 2 1.59 4.14 0.24
CA ALA A 2 1.88 3.44 -1.01
C ALA A 2 1.22 2.05 -1.14
N SER A 3 0.75 1.45 -0.04
CA SER A 3 0.08 0.14 -0.04
C SER A 3 -1.26 0.14 -0.77
N SER A 4 -2.05 1.21 -0.67
CA SER A 4 -3.38 1.30 -1.31
C SER A 4 -3.28 1.36 -2.83
N HIS A 5 -2.25 2.02 -3.37
CA HIS A 5 -2.03 2.15 -4.82
C HIS A 5 -1.71 0.81 -5.50
N LEU A 6 -1.07 -0.13 -4.82
CA LEU A 6 -0.81 -1.48 -5.34
C LEU A 6 -2.07 -2.37 -5.29
N LEU A 7 -2.89 -2.23 -4.24
CA LEU A 7 -4.15 -2.98 -4.11
C LEU A 7 -5.21 -2.53 -5.13
N CYS A 8 -5.28 -1.23 -5.43
CA CYS A 8 -6.24 -0.66 -6.39
C CYS A 8 -6.09 -1.22 -7.83
N ASN A 9 -4.93 -1.77 -8.18
CA ASN A 9 -4.65 -2.41 -9.47
C ASN A 9 -4.79 -3.95 -9.44
N THR A 10 -5.18 -4.55 -8.32
CA THR A 10 -5.33 -6.03 -8.19
C THR A 10 -6.70 -6.48 -7.68
N PHE A 11 -7.47 -5.62 -7.01
CA PHE A 11 -8.90 -5.84 -6.73
C PHE A 11 -9.71 -4.57 -6.98
N PRO A 12 -10.85 -4.63 -7.72
CA PRO A 12 -11.65 -3.46 -8.06
C PRO A 12 -12.56 -3.03 -6.88
N PHE A 13 -11.97 -2.42 -5.85
CA PHE A 13 -12.73 -1.73 -4.80
C PHE A 13 -13.35 -0.43 -5.35
N GLN A 14 -14.52 -0.55 -5.98
CA GLN A 14 -15.29 0.59 -6.49
C GLN A 14 -15.93 1.38 -5.34
N THR A 15 -15.25 2.40 -4.85
CA THR A 15 -15.89 3.47 -4.05
C THR A 15 -16.76 4.34 -4.95
N SER A 16 -18.01 3.96 -5.16
CA SER A 16 -18.95 4.61 -6.09
C SER A 16 -19.47 5.96 -5.57
N CYS A 17 -18.67 7.01 -5.69
CA CYS A 17 -19.10 8.39 -5.44
C CYS A 17 -20.07 8.87 -6.54
N ASN A 18 -21.37 8.71 -6.33
CA ASN A 18 -22.42 9.18 -7.23
C ASN A 18 -22.49 10.72 -7.29
N LEU A 19 -21.83 11.35 -8.26
CA LEU A 19 -22.19 12.70 -8.68
C LEU A 19 -23.37 12.65 -9.65
N SER A 20 -24.50 13.23 -9.25
CA SER A 20 -25.68 13.32 -10.11
C SER A 20 -25.54 14.44 -11.14
N SER A 21 -25.40 14.09 -12.42
CA SER A 21 -25.58 15.01 -13.55
C SER A 21 -26.82 14.63 -14.35
N LYS A 22 -27.61 15.62 -14.77
CA LYS A 22 -28.81 15.44 -15.60
C LYS A 22 -28.48 15.75 -17.05
N SER A 23 -28.87 14.87 -17.97
CA SER A 23 -29.03 15.21 -19.39
C SER A 23 -30.19 14.42 -20.01
N ASN A 24 -30.95 15.07 -20.89
CA ASN A 24 -32.00 14.45 -21.70
C ASN A 24 -31.41 14.04 -23.06
N THR A 25 -31.95 13.01 -23.72
CA THR A 25 -32.53 13.14 -25.08
C THR A 25 -33.17 11.85 -25.64
N SER A 26 -34.28 12.04 -26.35
CA SER A 26 -34.80 11.30 -27.53
C SER A 26 -34.00 10.07 -28.03
N SER A 27 -34.50 8.83 -27.98
CA SER A 27 -35.55 8.21 -28.83
C SER A 27 -35.12 7.75 -30.24
N PHE A 28 -35.33 6.47 -30.59
CA PHE A 28 -35.96 6.02 -31.86
C PHE A 28 -36.22 4.48 -31.88
N LYS A 29 -37.20 4.07 -32.71
CA LYS A 29 -37.65 2.72 -33.15
C LYS A 29 -38.12 2.90 -34.63
N PRO A 30 -38.36 1.90 -35.53
CA PRO A 30 -39.13 0.66 -35.24
C PRO A 30 -39.02 -0.60 -36.20
N ARG A 31 -39.80 -1.66 -35.86
CA ARG A 31 -40.45 -2.70 -36.74
C ARG A 31 -39.55 -3.68 -37.54
N GLY A 32 -40.04 -4.85 -38.01
CA GLY A 32 -41.40 -5.48 -37.95
C GLY A 32 -41.32 -7.03 -38.08
N SER A 33 -42.25 -7.88 -37.59
CA SER A 33 -43.62 -8.21 -38.07
C SER A 33 -43.65 -8.86 -39.47
N PHE A 34 -44.14 -10.09 -39.74
CA PHE A 34 -45.45 -10.74 -39.44
C PHE A 34 -45.37 -12.29 -39.61
N SER A 35 -46.34 -13.22 -39.39
CA SER A 35 -47.72 -13.26 -38.80
C SER A 35 -47.97 -14.67 -38.14
N PHE A 36 -49.00 -15.54 -38.25
CA PHE A 36 -50.30 -15.65 -38.98
C PHE A 36 -51.26 -16.71 -38.33
N CYS A 37 -52.58 -16.40 -38.23
CA CYS A 37 -53.75 -17.26 -37.88
C CYS A 37 -53.75 -18.19 -36.62
N GLN A 38 -54.90 -18.64 -36.08
CA GLN A 38 -56.32 -18.55 -36.52
C GLN A 38 -57.26 -18.10 -35.37
N LYS A 39 -58.58 -17.91 -35.63
CA LYS A 39 -59.55 -17.25 -34.71
C LYS A 39 -60.55 -18.22 -34.05
N VAL A 40 -60.87 -17.99 -32.78
CA VAL A 40 -62.22 -18.16 -32.19
C VAL A 40 -62.50 -16.93 -31.31
N GLN A 41 -63.74 -16.44 -31.25
CA GLN A 41 -64.11 -15.26 -30.46
C GLN A 41 -65.07 -15.61 -29.31
N PHE A 42 -64.74 -15.15 -28.11
CA PHE A 42 -65.72 -14.82 -27.07
C PHE A 42 -65.38 -13.46 -26.44
N ARG A 43 -66.41 -12.67 -26.14
CA ARG A 43 -66.38 -11.42 -25.34
C ARG A 43 -67.03 -11.76 -23.97
N ARG A 44 -66.75 -11.10 -22.84
CA ARG A 44 -65.97 -9.87 -22.56
C ARG A 44 -65.65 -9.79 -21.05
N THR A 45 -64.37 -9.77 -20.66
CA THR A 45 -63.83 -9.05 -19.47
C THR A 45 -62.30 -9.18 -19.46
N PRO A 46 -61.54 -8.18 -18.96
CA PRO A 46 -60.08 -8.24 -18.97
C PRO A 46 -59.55 -9.07 -17.78
N VAL A 47 -59.02 -10.26 -18.07
CA VAL A 47 -58.23 -11.03 -17.09
C VAL A 47 -56.93 -10.28 -16.80
N VAL A 48 -56.71 -9.90 -15.55
CA VAL A 48 -55.38 -9.46 -15.08
C VAL A 48 -54.46 -10.69 -15.13
N LYS A 49 -53.67 -10.80 -16.20
CA LYS A 49 -52.62 -11.82 -16.29
C LYS A 49 -51.53 -11.49 -15.27
N ALA A 50 -51.59 -12.13 -14.12
CA ALA A 50 -50.45 -12.21 -13.20
C ALA A 50 -49.29 -12.91 -13.93
N THR A 51 -48.35 -12.12 -14.45
CA THR A 51 -47.07 -12.63 -14.91
C THR A 51 -46.31 -13.15 -13.71
N ARG A 52 -46.27 -14.48 -13.55
CA ARG A 52 -45.28 -15.13 -12.69
C ARG A 52 -43.91 -14.74 -13.21
N LYS A 53 -43.31 -13.70 -12.61
CA LYS A 53 -41.85 -13.56 -12.62
C LYS A 53 -41.32 -14.84 -11.96
N GLN A 54 -40.56 -15.64 -12.70
CA GLN A 54 -39.53 -16.43 -12.05
C GLN A 54 -38.56 -15.41 -11.46
N VAL A 55 -38.69 -15.19 -10.15
CA VAL A 55 -37.60 -14.57 -9.40
C VAL A 55 -36.58 -15.68 -9.24
N GLU A 56 -35.58 -15.66 -10.12
CA GLU A 56 -34.40 -16.49 -9.98
C GLU A 56 -33.64 -16.00 -8.74
N LEU A 57 -34.00 -16.57 -7.60
CA LEU A 57 -33.30 -16.37 -6.34
C LEU A 57 -31.94 -17.07 -6.43
N VAL A 58 -31.00 -16.41 -7.10
CA VAL A 58 -29.58 -16.72 -7.00
C VAL A 58 -29.20 -16.48 -5.55
N TYR A 59 -29.24 -17.55 -4.76
CA TYR A 59 -28.77 -17.55 -3.39
C TYR A 59 -27.25 -17.59 -3.42
N ASP A 60 -26.65 -16.41 -3.50
CA ASP A 60 -25.23 -16.22 -3.32
C ASP A 60 -24.93 -16.15 -1.80
N PRO A 61 -24.31 -17.20 -1.21
CA PRO A 61 -23.98 -17.19 0.20
C PRO A 61 -22.84 -16.21 0.51
N ASP A 62 -21.95 -15.94 -0.46
CA ASP A 62 -20.76 -15.12 -0.30
C ASP A 62 -21.13 -13.63 -0.40
N GLU A 63 -21.99 -13.23 -1.34
CA GLU A 63 -22.53 -11.87 -1.39
C GLU A 63 -23.32 -11.52 -0.11
N LYS A 64 -24.05 -12.50 0.46
CA LYS A 64 -24.74 -12.32 1.74
C LYS A 64 -23.78 -12.29 2.92
N LEU A 65 -22.73 -13.11 2.93
CA LEU A 65 -21.69 -13.12 3.97
C LEU A 65 -20.92 -11.80 3.97
N ASN A 66 -20.55 -11.29 2.78
CA ASN A 66 -19.87 -10.02 2.60
C ASN A 66 -20.74 -8.84 3.08
N LYS A 67 -22.03 -8.79 2.70
CA LYS A 67 -22.96 -7.76 3.20
C LYS A 67 -23.14 -7.82 4.72
N LEU A 68 -23.16 -9.01 5.31
CA LEU A 68 -23.20 -9.17 6.77
C LEU A 68 -21.90 -8.74 7.44
N ALA A 69 -20.73 -8.98 6.82
CA ALA A 69 -19.45 -8.47 7.30
C ALA A 69 -19.42 -6.92 7.23
N ASP A 70 -19.77 -6.33 6.09
CA ASP A 70 -19.87 -4.87 5.86
C ASP A 70 -20.85 -4.16 6.80
N GLU A 71 -21.84 -4.86 7.34
CA GLU A 71 -22.84 -4.31 8.27
C GLU A 71 -22.48 -4.54 9.74
N VAL A 72 -21.72 -5.60 10.05
CA VAL A 72 -21.08 -5.82 11.35
C VAL A 72 -19.90 -4.87 11.55
N ASP A 73 -19.03 -4.68 10.57
CA ASP A 73 -17.85 -3.79 10.66
C ASP A 73 -18.24 -2.30 10.75
N LYS A 74 -19.48 -1.93 10.40
CA LYS A 74 -20.05 -0.58 10.66
C LYS A 74 -20.49 -0.35 12.11
N GLN A 75 -20.61 -1.40 12.92
CA GLN A 75 -21.15 -1.32 14.29
C GLN A 75 -20.19 -1.90 15.34
N ALA A 76 -19.26 -2.77 14.95
CA ALA A 76 -18.19 -3.27 15.80
C ALA A 76 -17.02 -2.28 15.86
N PRO A 77 -16.33 -2.12 17.00
CA PRO A 77 -15.02 -1.51 17.01
C PRO A 77 -14.04 -2.37 16.18
N LEU A 78 -13.13 -1.73 15.44
CA LEU A 78 -12.08 -2.39 14.67
C LEU A 78 -11.38 -3.44 15.53
N SER A 79 -11.64 -4.72 15.26
CA SER A 79 -11.17 -5.84 16.09
C SER A 79 -9.89 -6.48 15.52
N ARG A 80 -9.75 -6.48 14.19
CA ARG A 80 -8.60 -7.00 13.46
C ARG A 80 -8.43 -6.28 12.12
N LEU A 81 -7.18 -6.07 11.72
CA LEU A 81 -6.78 -5.64 10.38
C LEU A 81 -5.82 -6.68 9.78
N THR A 82 -5.87 -6.86 8.46
CA THR A 82 -4.85 -7.59 7.69
C THR A 82 -4.36 -6.66 6.59
N LEU A 83 -3.10 -6.25 6.66
CA LEU A 83 -2.55 -5.16 5.87
C LEU A 83 -1.39 -5.66 5.01
N PHE A 84 -1.32 -5.16 3.77
CA PHE A 84 -0.19 -5.40 2.88
C PHE A 84 0.90 -4.34 3.12
N SER A 85 2.14 -4.80 3.26
CA SER A 85 3.31 -3.98 3.59
C SER A 85 4.33 -4.12 2.44
N PRO A 86 4.22 -3.27 1.39
CA PRO A 86 5.02 -3.40 0.17
C PRO A 86 6.49 -3.12 0.42
N CYS A 87 7.39 -3.75 -0.32
CA CYS A 87 8.80 -3.35 -0.33
C CYS A 87 9.10 -2.38 -1.48
N LYS A 88 10.29 -1.78 -1.46
CA LYS A 88 10.71 -0.77 -2.44
C LYS A 88 12.03 -1.13 -3.11
N VAL A 89 12.26 -0.53 -4.27
CA VAL A 89 13.55 -0.48 -4.95
C VAL A 89 14.02 0.98 -5.04
N ASN A 90 15.33 1.17 -5.17
CA ASN A 90 15.91 2.45 -5.54
C ASN A 90 16.17 2.38 -7.06
N VAL A 91 15.45 3.17 -7.86
CA VAL A 91 15.67 3.25 -9.33
C VAL A 91 17.05 3.81 -9.63
N PHE A 92 17.44 4.83 -8.87
CA PHE A 92 18.82 5.24 -8.68
C PHE A 92 19.07 5.54 -7.20
N LEU A 93 20.32 5.42 -6.75
CA LEU A 93 20.81 5.89 -5.45
C LEU A 93 22.13 6.62 -5.66
N ARG A 94 22.12 7.91 -5.35
CA ARG A 94 23.30 8.78 -5.37
C ARG A 94 23.63 9.22 -3.95
N ILE A 95 24.91 9.16 -3.56
CA ILE A 95 25.38 9.75 -2.30
C ILE A 95 26.00 11.10 -2.63
N THR A 96 25.49 12.17 -2.03
CA THR A 96 25.81 13.56 -2.41
C THR A 96 26.78 14.23 -1.43
N SER A 97 26.75 13.84 -0.15
CA SER A 97 27.60 14.41 0.89
C SER A 97 27.90 13.39 1.99
N LYS A 98 28.93 13.65 2.80
CA LYS A 98 29.08 13.04 4.13
C LYS A 98 28.79 14.09 5.20
N ARG A 99 27.95 13.72 6.16
CA ARG A 99 27.42 14.60 7.20
C ARG A 99 28.26 14.55 8.48
N GLU A 100 28.19 15.61 9.28
CA GLU A 100 28.86 15.70 10.58
C GLU A 100 28.27 14.72 11.62
N ASP A 101 26.98 14.39 11.48
CA ASP A 101 26.27 13.40 12.32
C ASP A 101 26.66 11.92 12.03
N GLY A 102 27.61 11.70 11.13
CA GLY A 102 28.11 10.37 10.75
C GLY A 102 27.29 9.65 9.69
N TYR A 103 26.15 10.20 9.27
CA TYR A 103 25.40 9.73 8.10
C TYR A 103 25.97 10.31 6.80
N HIS A 104 25.31 10.02 5.69
CA HIS A 104 25.56 10.62 4.39
C HIS A 104 24.27 11.28 3.90
N ASP A 105 24.40 12.39 3.17
CA ASP A 105 23.28 12.87 2.36
C ASP A 105 23.21 12.03 1.08
N LEU A 106 21.99 11.71 0.67
CA LEU A 106 21.67 10.96 -0.53
C LEU A 106 20.60 11.66 -1.34
N ALA A 107 20.50 11.24 -2.59
CA ALA A 107 19.40 11.55 -3.49
C ALA A 107 19.03 10.26 -4.22
N SER A 108 17.78 9.85 -4.15
CA SER A 108 17.33 8.56 -4.67
C SER A 108 15.90 8.63 -5.15
N LEU A 109 15.59 7.93 -6.23
CA LEU A 109 14.22 7.70 -6.64
C LEU A 109 13.76 6.35 -6.07
N PHE A 110 12.93 6.39 -5.04
CA PHE A 110 12.31 5.21 -4.44
C PHE A 110 11.00 4.86 -5.18
N HIS A 111 10.77 3.57 -5.39
CA HIS A 111 9.58 3.03 -6.07
C HIS A 111 9.08 1.77 -5.35
N VAL A 112 7.78 1.68 -5.05
CA VAL A 112 7.21 0.45 -4.44
C VAL A 112 6.92 -0.62 -5.49
N ILE A 113 7.20 -1.86 -5.13
CA ILE A 113 6.95 -3.03 -5.98
C ILE A 113 5.87 -3.93 -5.36
N SER A 114 5.28 -4.82 -6.17
CA SER A 114 4.21 -5.74 -5.75
C SER A 114 4.67 -6.86 -4.81
N LEU A 115 5.97 -7.00 -4.55
CA LEU A 115 6.50 -7.82 -3.47
C LEU A 115 6.30 -7.11 -2.12
N GLY A 116 5.82 -7.81 -1.11
CA GLY A 116 5.61 -7.26 0.22
C GLY A 116 5.27 -8.32 1.25
N ASP A 117 5.31 -7.91 2.52
CA ASP A 117 4.89 -8.73 3.65
C ASP A 117 3.39 -8.54 3.92
N VAL A 118 2.78 -9.45 4.69
CA VAL A 118 1.41 -9.29 5.19
C VAL A 118 1.43 -9.22 6.71
N ILE A 119 0.81 -8.19 7.28
CA ILE A 119 0.77 -7.97 8.74
C ILE A 119 -0.66 -8.04 9.24
N LYS A 120 -0.91 -8.97 10.15
CA LYS A 120 -2.19 -9.12 10.85
C LYS A 120 -2.08 -8.42 12.20
N PHE A 121 -2.95 -7.46 12.47
CA PHE A 121 -3.03 -6.70 13.72
C PHE A 121 -4.37 -6.95 14.40
N SER A 122 -4.39 -7.03 15.72
CA SER A 122 -5.60 -6.89 16.54
C SER A 122 -5.24 -6.29 17.89
N LEU A 123 -6.19 -5.64 18.57
CA LEU A 123 -5.98 -5.14 19.93
C LEU A 123 -5.60 -6.28 20.89
N SER A 124 -4.64 -6.01 21.77
CA SER A 124 -4.20 -6.91 22.84
C SER A 124 -5.08 -6.70 24.08
N PRO A 125 -5.54 -7.77 24.74
CA PRO A 125 -6.10 -7.68 26.10
C PRO A 125 -5.06 -7.29 27.16
N SER A 126 -3.76 -7.33 26.84
CA SER A 126 -2.71 -6.79 27.72
C SER A 126 -2.58 -5.28 27.52
N LYS A 127 -2.46 -4.55 28.64
CA LYS A 127 -2.19 -3.11 28.69
C LYS A 127 -0.74 -2.79 29.10
N SER A 128 0.20 -3.67 28.75
CA SER A 128 1.62 -3.53 29.14
C SER A 128 2.64 -4.00 28.10
N ILE A 129 2.26 -4.83 27.12
CA ILE A 129 3.21 -5.36 26.12
C ILE A 129 2.52 -5.76 24.81
N ASP A 130 3.16 -5.43 23.69
CA ASP A 130 2.78 -5.91 22.35
C ASP A 130 3.27 -7.35 22.16
N ARG A 131 2.52 -8.18 21.43
CA ARG A 131 2.94 -9.55 21.09
C ARG A 131 3.17 -9.68 19.59
N LEU A 132 4.43 -9.58 19.17
CA LEU A 132 4.85 -9.81 17.79
C LEU A 132 5.22 -11.28 17.54
N SER A 133 4.76 -11.82 16.42
CA SER A 133 5.07 -13.17 15.93
C SER A 133 5.31 -13.13 14.42
N THR A 134 5.94 -14.17 13.87
CA THR A 134 6.24 -14.27 12.43
C THR A 134 6.39 -15.74 12.00
N ASN A 135 6.38 -15.97 10.69
CA ASN A 135 6.68 -17.24 10.03
C ASN A 135 8.20 -17.47 9.80
N VAL A 136 9.07 -16.45 9.90
CA VAL A 136 10.50 -16.54 9.58
C VAL A 136 11.40 -16.40 10.82
N SER A 137 12.22 -17.42 11.08
CA SER A 137 13.23 -17.42 12.15
C SER A 137 14.30 -16.33 11.95
N GLY A 138 14.76 -15.73 13.05
CA GLY A 138 15.85 -14.73 13.03
C GLY A 138 15.41 -13.28 12.83
N VAL A 139 14.10 -13.02 12.64
CA VAL A 139 13.52 -11.68 12.79
C VAL A 139 13.37 -11.39 14.29
N PRO A 140 13.86 -10.24 14.82
CA PRO A 140 13.64 -9.86 16.22
C PRO A 140 12.14 -9.71 16.53
N LEU A 141 11.70 -10.10 17.73
CA LEU A 141 10.28 -10.06 18.16
C LEU A 141 10.03 -9.09 19.32
N THR A 142 11.04 -8.31 19.70
CA THR A 142 11.10 -7.43 20.88
C THR A 142 11.49 -6.01 20.43
N GLU A 143 11.91 -5.15 21.37
CA GLU A 143 12.26 -3.74 21.18
C GLU A 143 13.15 -3.42 19.96
N ASP A 144 13.99 -4.35 19.48
CA ASP A 144 14.82 -4.11 18.29
C ASP A 144 14.03 -4.05 16.97
N ASN A 145 12.84 -4.66 16.92
CA ASN A 145 12.02 -4.69 15.72
C ASN A 145 11.39 -3.30 15.45
N LEU A 146 11.47 -2.83 14.20
CA LEU A 146 10.94 -1.53 13.79
C LEU A 146 9.40 -1.43 13.98
N ILE A 147 8.66 -2.55 13.96
CA ILE A 147 7.24 -2.61 14.34
C ILE A 147 7.06 -2.20 15.81
N ILE A 148 7.85 -2.74 16.73
CA ILE A 148 7.74 -2.44 18.17
C ILE A 148 8.18 -0.98 18.43
N LYS A 149 9.24 -0.52 17.77
CA LYS A 149 9.67 0.89 17.81
C LYS A 149 8.58 1.85 17.30
N ALA A 150 7.86 1.48 16.24
CA ALA A 150 6.70 2.22 15.74
C ALA A 150 5.55 2.29 16.76
N LEU A 151 5.15 1.17 17.36
CA LEU A 151 4.06 1.15 18.35
C LEU A 151 4.43 1.93 19.61
N ASN A 152 5.68 1.82 20.08
CA ASN A 152 6.21 2.62 21.18
C ASN A 152 6.22 4.12 20.87
N LEU A 153 6.63 4.52 19.67
CA LEU A 153 6.60 5.94 19.26
C LEU A 153 5.17 6.46 19.15
N TYR A 154 4.25 5.70 18.56
CA TYR A 154 2.85 6.11 18.44
C TYR A 154 2.21 6.33 19.82
N ARG A 155 2.43 5.42 20.78
CA ARG A 155 2.03 5.61 22.19
C ARG A 155 2.65 6.85 22.81
N LYS A 156 3.96 7.06 22.66
CA LYS A 156 4.69 8.24 23.17
C LYS A 156 4.15 9.56 22.60
N LYS A 157 3.70 9.58 21.34
CA LYS A 157 3.21 10.78 20.64
C LYS A 157 1.76 11.11 20.93
N THR A 158 0.91 10.10 21.14
CA THR A 158 -0.55 10.26 21.27
C THR A 158 -1.10 10.06 22.68
N GLY A 159 -0.32 9.46 23.59
CA GLY A 159 -0.77 9.10 24.94
C GLY A 159 -1.70 7.88 25.01
N THR A 160 -1.93 7.16 23.89
CA THR A 160 -2.76 5.95 23.91
C THR A 160 -2.15 4.83 24.75
N ASP A 161 -2.99 4.07 25.45
CA ASP A 161 -2.64 2.86 26.19
C ASP A 161 -2.91 1.58 25.35
N ASN A 162 -3.04 1.72 24.02
CA ASN A 162 -3.28 0.60 23.12
C ASN A 162 -2.01 -0.23 22.86
N PHE A 163 -2.14 -1.54 23.06
CA PHE A 163 -1.16 -2.56 22.70
C PHE A 163 -1.82 -3.59 21.77
N PHE A 164 -1.00 -4.34 21.05
CA PHE A 164 -1.45 -5.14 19.90
C PHE A 164 -0.90 -6.56 19.93
N TRP A 165 -1.65 -7.47 19.31
CA TRP A 165 -1.13 -8.74 18.82
C TRP A 165 -0.85 -8.58 17.33
N ILE A 166 0.38 -8.91 16.93
CA ILE A 166 0.90 -8.72 15.58
C ILE A 166 1.41 -10.05 15.05
N HIS A 167 1.02 -10.41 13.83
CA HIS A 167 1.62 -11.52 13.09
C HIS A 167 2.12 -11.04 11.74
N LEU A 168 3.43 -11.13 11.53
CA LEU A 168 4.14 -10.78 10.30
C LEU A 168 4.36 -12.05 9.46
N ASP A 169 3.53 -12.23 8.43
CA ASP A 169 3.80 -13.17 7.32
C ASP A 169 4.84 -12.53 6.39
N LYS A 170 6.11 -12.85 6.66
CA LYS A 170 7.27 -12.28 5.99
C LYS A 170 7.59 -13.04 4.70
N LYS A 171 7.75 -12.28 3.62
CA LYS A 171 8.08 -12.71 2.25
C LYS A 171 9.22 -11.87 1.65
N VAL A 172 9.35 -10.61 2.07
CA VAL A 172 10.46 -9.73 1.69
C VAL A 172 11.76 -10.23 2.34
N PRO A 173 12.80 -10.61 1.58
CA PRO A 173 14.01 -11.17 2.17
C PRO A 173 14.75 -10.18 3.09
N THR A 174 15.08 -10.64 4.30
CA THR A 174 15.88 -9.87 5.27
C THR A 174 17.26 -9.54 4.70
N GLY A 175 17.74 -8.31 4.91
CA GLY A 175 19.08 -7.87 4.48
C GLY A 175 19.25 -7.66 2.97
N ALA A 176 18.16 -7.50 2.21
CA ALA A 176 18.16 -7.35 0.75
C ALA A 176 18.04 -5.90 0.23
N GLY A 177 18.16 -4.88 1.09
CA GLY A 177 18.05 -3.46 0.70
C GLY A 177 16.64 -2.94 0.42
N LEU A 178 15.63 -3.81 0.31
CA LEU A 178 14.27 -3.49 -0.17
C LEU A 178 13.38 -2.65 0.78
N GLY A 179 13.92 -2.10 1.87
CA GLY A 179 13.13 -1.32 2.85
C GLY A 179 12.02 -2.08 3.58
N GLY A 180 11.92 -3.41 3.48
CA GLY A 180 10.77 -4.19 3.98
C GLY A 180 10.46 -3.98 5.47
N GLY A 181 11.47 -3.97 6.35
CA GLY A 181 11.28 -3.67 7.77
C GLY A 181 10.78 -2.24 8.02
N SER A 182 11.21 -1.29 7.18
CA SER A 182 10.76 0.10 7.22
C SER A 182 9.29 0.21 6.83
N SER A 183 8.87 -0.50 5.78
CA SER A 183 7.46 -0.64 5.40
C SER A 183 6.64 -1.25 6.53
N ASN A 184 7.16 -2.31 7.18
CA ASN A 184 6.46 -2.94 8.29
C ASN A 184 6.19 -1.94 9.45
N ALA A 185 7.13 -1.01 9.70
CA ALA A 185 6.98 0.05 10.69
C ALA A 185 5.96 1.14 10.28
N ALA A 186 5.95 1.58 9.02
CA ALA A 186 4.94 2.50 8.51
C ALA A 186 3.53 1.90 8.58
N THR A 187 3.38 0.63 8.16
CA THR A 187 2.13 -0.14 8.30
C THR A 187 1.71 -0.24 9.77
N ALA A 188 2.64 -0.42 10.70
CA ALA A 188 2.36 -0.48 12.14
C ALA A 188 1.89 0.86 12.74
N LEU A 189 2.55 1.97 12.39
CA LEU A 189 2.12 3.32 12.79
C LEU A 189 0.69 3.61 12.34
N TRP A 190 0.39 3.34 11.07
CA TRP A 190 -0.94 3.56 10.52
C TRP A 190 -2.00 2.63 11.12
N ALA A 191 -1.68 1.35 11.33
CA ALA A 191 -2.59 0.40 11.98
C ALA A 191 -2.96 0.87 13.40
N ALA A 192 -1.97 1.24 14.22
CA ALA A 192 -2.19 1.76 15.57
C ALA A 192 -3.07 3.03 15.55
N ASN A 193 -2.91 3.88 14.52
CA ASN A 193 -3.75 5.05 14.32
C ASN A 193 -5.22 4.68 14.01
N GLN A 194 -5.47 3.70 13.14
CA GLN A 194 -6.84 3.22 12.87
C GLN A 194 -7.52 2.67 14.14
N PHE A 195 -6.85 1.79 14.89
CA PHE A 195 -7.38 1.25 16.15
C PHE A 195 -7.57 2.29 17.26
N SER A 196 -6.97 3.48 17.13
CA SER A 196 -7.09 4.57 18.10
C SER A 196 -8.06 5.68 17.66
N GLY A 197 -8.77 5.50 16.54
CA GLY A 197 -9.74 6.49 16.03
C GLY A 197 -9.10 7.64 15.25
N CYS A 198 -7.95 7.41 14.62
CA CYS A 198 -7.22 8.36 13.78
C CYS A 198 -6.79 9.66 14.50
N LEU A 199 -6.19 9.51 15.70
CA LEU A 199 -5.70 10.63 16.52
C LEU A 199 -4.64 11.51 15.83
N ALA A 200 -3.91 10.95 14.85
CA ALA A 200 -2.88 11.65 14.09
C ALA A 200 -3.23 11.69 12.59
N THR A 201 -2.85 12.77 11.90
CA THR A 201 -2.90 12.86 10.44
C THR A 201 -1.82 11.98 9.80
N GLU A 202 -2.00 11.61 8.52
CA GLU A 202 -0.98 10.81 7.81
C GLU A 202 0.35 11.57 7.65
N LYS A 203 0.32 12.90 7.60
CA LYS A 203 1.51 13.77 7.60
C LYS A 203 2.28 13.69 8.93
N GLU A 204 1.59 13.70 10.07
CA GLU A 204 2.23 13.52 11.38
C GLU A 204 2.83 12.12 11.53
N LEU A 205 2.13 11.07 11.07
CA LEU A 205 2.69 9.71 11.04
C LEU A 205 3.97 9.64 10.18
N GLN A 206 3.96 10.29 9.01
CA GLN A 206 5.12 10.38 8.12
C GLN A 206 6.29 11.10 8.80
N GLU A 207 6.06 12.28 9.38
CA GLU A 207 7.06 13.06 10.11
C GLU A 207 7.66 12.28 11.29
N TRP A 208 6.83 11.71 12.17
CA TRP A 208 7.30 10.95 13.33
C TRP A 208 8.09 9.71 12.91
N SER A 209 7.73 9.08 11.79
CA SER A 209 8.41 7.86 11.34
C SER A 209 9.91 8.06 11.00
N SER A 210 10.32 9.29 10.71
CA SER A 210 11.73 9.66 10.52
C SER A 210 12.60 9.49 11.77
N GLU A 211 12.00 9.47 12.98
CA GLU A 211 12.70 9.18 14.24
C GLU A 211 13.14 7.70 14.34
N ILE A 212 12.52 6.80 13.57
CA ILE A 212 12.77 5.34 13.63
C ILE A 212 13.68 4.88 12.48
N GLY A 213 13.60 5.52 11.31
CA GLY A 213 14.47 5.21 10.17
C GLY A 213 14.10 5.97 8.89
N SER A 214 15.11 6.40 8.14
CA SER A 214 14.96 7.31 7.00
C SER A 214 14.12 6.76 5.83
N ASP A 215 14.09 5.44 5.65
CA ASP A 215 13.27 4.77 4.64
C ASP A 215 11.76 4.72 5.00
N ILE A 216 11.36 4.99 6.25
CA ILE A 216 9.98 4.80 6.71
C ILE A 216 9.01 5.89 6.18
N PRO A 217 9.37 7.20 6.19
CA PRO A 217 8.53 8.26 5.61
C PRO A 217 8.09 8.03 4.17
N PHE A 218 8.91 7.32 3.37
CA PHE A 218 8.58 6.99 1.99
C PHE A 218 7.31 6.14 1.85
N PHE A 219 7.03 5.24 2.79
CA PHE A 219 5.88 4.34 2.64
C PHE A 219 4.52 5.04 2.81
N PHE A 220 4.50 6.27 3.33
CA PHE A 220 3.31 7.13 3.34
C PHE A 220 3.04 7.84 2.00
N SER A 221 4.02 7.87 1.08
CA SER A 221 3.90 8.44 -0.28
C SER A 221 2.83 7.77 -1.15
N HIS A 222 2.67 8.26 -2.37
CA HIS A 222 1.85 7.66 -3.43
C HIS A 222 2.56 6.50 -4.17
N GLY A 223 3.77 6.11 -3.74
CA GLY A 223 4.49 4.92 -4.18
C GLY A 223 5.65 5.16 -5.16
N ALA A 224 5.84 6.39 -5.64
CA ALA A 224 7.04 6.81 -6.34
C ALA A 224 7.43 8.20 -5.83
N ALA A 225 8.68 8.35 -5.36
CA ALA A 225 9.14 9.60 -4.78
C ALA A 225 10.64 9.82 -4.97
N TYR A 226 11.00 11.09 -5.16
CA TYR A 226 12.37 11.54 -5.01
C TYR A 226 12.64 11.79 -3.51
N CYS A 227 13.59 11.03 -2.96
CA CYS A 227 13.94 11.02 -1.55
C CYS A 227 15.34 11.62 -1.36
N THR A 228 15.46 12.57 -0.43
CA THR A 228 16.70 13.31 -0.14
C THR A 228 16.97 13.41 1.37
N GLY A 229 18.05 14.10 1.76
CA GLY A 229 18.58 14.05 3.13
C GLY A 229 19.24 12.71 3.36
N ARG A 230 18.89 12.01 4.45
CA ARG A 230 19.22 10.59 4.66
C ARG A 230 18.20 9.65 4.00
N GLY A 231 17.22 10.20 3.25
CA GLY A 231 16.09 9.51 2.64
C GLY A 231 14.72 9.90 3.22
N GLU A 232 14.69 10.63 4.34
CA GLU A 232 13.46 11.01 5.05
C GLU A 232 12.72 12.20 4.40
N ILE A 233 13.40 12.99 3.57
CA ILE A 233 12.78 14.11 2.85
C ILE A 233 12.16 13.56 1.58
N VAL A 234 10.85 13.29 1.62
CA VAL A 234 10.09 12.63 0.55
C VAL A 234 9.34 13.66 -0.31
N GLN A 235 9.63 13.68 -1.62
CA GLN A 235 8.87 14.42 -2.62
C GLN A 235 8.20 13.42 -3.58
N ASP A 236 6.87 13.30 -3.52
CA ASP A 236 6.09 12.49 -4.46
C ASP A 236 6.33 12.89 -5.92
N ILE A 237 6.37 11.90 -6.81
CA ILE A 237 6.41 12.09 -8.27
C ILE A 237 5.39 11.17 -8.97
N PRO A 238 4.97 11.47 -10.22
CA PRO A 238 4.28 10.51 -11.07
C PRO A 238 5.11 9.22 -11.21
N SER A 239 4.46 8.05 -11.18
CA SER A 239 5.20 6.78 -11.23
C SER A 239 5.90 6.61 -12.59
N PRO A 240 7.24 6.47 -12.62
CA PRO A 240 8.00 6.36 -13.87
C PRO A 240 7.96 4.95 -14.49
N VAL A 241 7.34 4.00 -13.78
CA VAL A 241 7.13 2.63 -14.25
C VAL A 241 5.65 2.44 -14.57
N PRO A 242 5.30 2.19 -15.84
CA PRO A 242 3.95 1.74 -16.20
C PRO A 242 3.49 0.53 -15.38
N SER A 243 2.22 0.53 -14.98
CA SER A 243 1.63 -0.57 -14.22
C SER A 243 1.65 -1.88 -15.02
N GLY A 244 1.92 -2.99 -14.33
CA GLY A 244 1.94 -4.32 -14.93
C GLY A 244 3.26 -4.74 -15.60
N ILE A 245 4.29 -3.89 -15.64
CA ILE A 245 5.64 -4.31 -16.07
C ILE A 245 6.18 -5.36 -15.08
N PRO A 246 6.57 -6.57 -15.54
CA PRO A 246 7.14 -7.59 -14.67
C PRO A 246 8.58 -7.21 -14.27
N MET A 247 8.86 -7.20 -12.96
CA MET A 247 10.21 -7.02 -12.42
C MET A 247 10.77 -8.36 -11.92
N VAL A 248 12.05 -8.64 -12.21
CA VAL A 248 12.76 -9.83 -11.71
C VAL A 248 13.77 -9.40 -10.65
N LEU A 249 13.52 -9.79 -9.40
CA LEU A 249 14.43 -9.55 -8.28
C LEU A 249 15.41 -10.72 -8.13
N MET A 250 16.72 -10.43 -8.17
CA MET A 250 17.78 -11.42 -7.91
C MET A 250 18.50 -11.09 -6.60
N LYS A 251 18.22 -11.87 -5.54
CA LYS A 251 18.79 -11.70 -4.19
C LYS A 251 19.87 -12.78 -3.94
N PRO A 252 21.16 -12.44 -3.82
CA PRO A 252 22.20 -13.44 -3.52
C PRO A 252 22.04 -14.02 -2.11
N PRO A 253 22.54 -15.22 -1.78
CA PRO A 253 22.35 -15.85 -0.47
C PRO A 253 22.78 -14.97 0.72
N GLN A 254 23.89 -14.25 0.56
CA GLN A 254 24.45 -13.32 1.54
C GLN A 254 23.48 -12.19 1.90
N ALA A 255 23.65 -11.60 3.09
CA ALA A 255 23.00 -10.35 3.49
C ALA A 255 24.08 -9.27 3.61
N CYS A 256 23.79 -8.07 3.14
CA CYS A 256 24.68 -6.91 3.29
C CYS A 256 24.23 -6.06 4.47
N SER A 257 25.12 -5.81 5.42
CA SER A 257 24.85 -4.86 6.50
C SER A 257 24.97 -3.43 5.96
N THR A 258 23.87 -2.68 5.96
CA THR A 258 23.82 -1.28 5.49
C THR A 258 24.92 -0.43 6.16
N ALA A 259 25.16 -0.63 7.45
CA ALA A 259 26.19 0.08 8.20
C ALA A 259 27.62 -0.31 7.77
N GLU A 260 27.86 -1.55 7.34
CA GLU A 260 29.17 -1.96 6.82
C GLU A 260 29.43 -1.44 5.40
N VAL A 261 28.40 -1.38 4.57
CA VAL A 261 28.45 -0.80 3.22
C VAL A 261 28.81 0.69 3.33
N TYR A 262 28.05 1.48 4.09
CA TYR A 262 28.37 2.90 4.33
C TYR A 262 29.72 3.13 5.04
N LYS A 263 30.24 2.15 5.79
CA LYS A 263 31.58 2.25 6.43
C LYS A 263 32.73 1.97 5.45
N ARG A 264 32.50 1.27 4.35
CA ARG A 264 33.50 0.99 3.29
C ARG A 264 33.39 1.94 2.09
N PHE A 265 32.25 2.62 1.97
CA PHE A 265 31.94 3.61 0.94
C PHE A 265 33.00 4.71 0.80
N GLN A 266 33.23 5.15 -0.43
CA GLN A 266 34.26 6.13 -0.83
C GLN A 266 33.65 7.10 -1.85
N LEU A 267 33.33 8.31 -1.39
CA LEU A 267 32.60 9.33 -2.16
C LEU A 267 33.35 9.76 -3.43
N ASP A 268 34.68 9.74 -3.39
CA ASP A 268 35.61 10.02 -4.49
C ASP A 268 35.52 9.03 -5.66
N LYS A 269 34.86 7.87 -5.48
CA LYS A 269 34.78 6.78 -6.46
C LYS A 269 33.39 6.56 -7.04
N THR A 270 32.45 7.45 -6.71
CA THR A 270 31.08 7.39 -7.22
C THR A 270 30.95 8.00 -8.62
N SER A 271 29.78 7.81 -9.23
CA SER A 271 29.39 8.58 -10.42
C SER A 271 29.46 10.09 -10.17
N GLN A 272 29.53 10.88 -11.23
CA GLN A 272 29.39 12.34 -11.17
C GLN A 272 28.05 12.82 -11.77
N ALA A 273 27.10 11.90 -11.98
CA ALA A 273 25.75 12.23 -12.44
C ALA A 273 24.98 13.06 -11.41
N ASP A 274 24.41 14.18 -11.84
CA ASP A 274 23.48 14.98 -11.05
C ASP A 274 22.15 14.22 -10.85
N PRO A 275 21.66 14.06 -9.60
CA PRO A 275 20.39 13.41 -9.31
C PRO A 275 19.16 14.04 -9.97
N LEU A 276 19.14 15.36 -10.20
CA LEU A 276 18.01 16.02 -10.85
C LEU A 276 17.98 15.70 -12.36
N THR A 277 19.13 15.76 -13.03
CA THR A 277 19.32 15.31 -14.42
C THR A 277 18.90 13.84 -14.61
N LEU A 278 19.16 12.96 -13.63
CA LEU A 278 18.67 11.57 -13.65
C LEU A 278 17.13 11.52 -13.56
N LEU A 279 16.53 12.28 -12.65
CA LEU A 279 15.09 12.36 -12.46
C LEU A 279 14.35 12.93 -13.69
N GLU A 280 14.90 13.96 -14.34
CA GLU A 280 14.40 14.54 -15.59
C GLU A 280 14.45 13.51 -16.73
N LYS A 281 15.61 12.86 -16.94
CA LYS A 281 15.75 11.79 -17.94
C LYS A 281 14.71 10.68 -17.76
N ILE A 282 14.51 10.22 -16.51
CA ILE A 282 13.53 9.18 -16.17
C ILE A 282 12.10 9.66 -16.46
N SER A 283 11.79 10.91 -16.14
CA SER A 283 10.46 11.50 -16.36
C SER A 283 10.14 11.70 -17.84
N MET A 284 11.14 11.97 -18.68
CA MET A 284 10.98 12.15 -20.12
C MET A 284 11.01 10.86 -20.94
N ASN A 285 11.86 9.90 -20.56
CA ASN A 285 12.19 8.73 -21.41
C ASN A 285 11.84 7.38 -20.77
N GLY A 286 11.38 7.36 -19.52
CA GLY A 286 11.23 6.14 -18.72
C GLY A 286 12.57 5.65 -18.14
N ILE A 287 12.55 4.45 -17.55
CA ILE A 287 13.76 3.86 -16.94
C ILE A 287 14.61 3.16 -18.00
N SER A 288 15.88 3.56 -18.07
CA SER A 288 16.94 2.97 -18.92
C SER A 288 18.19 2.64 -18.11
N GLN A 289 19.10 1.84 -18.68
CA GLN A 289 20.29 1.37 -17.97
C GLN A 289 21.28 2.50 -17.59
N ASP A 290 21.28 3.62 -18.31
CA ASP A 290 22.16 4.77 -18.03
C ASP A 290 21.67 5.65 -16.87
N VAL A 291 20.40 5.53 -16.48
CA VAL A 291 19.84 6.23 -15.31
C VAL A 291 19.77 5.36 -14.05
N CYS A 292 19.89 4.04 -14.19
CA CYS A 292 19.97 3.08 -13.08
C CYS A 292 21.35 3.07 -12.38
N ILE A 293 21.72 4.21 -11.78
CA ILE A 293 22.97 4.39 -11.04
C ILE A 293 22.77 4.06 -9.57
N ASN A 294 23.64 3.23 -8.99
CA ASN A 294 23.73 2.99 -7.56
C ASN A 294 25.18 3.15 -7.10
N ASP A 295 25.40 3.99 -6.09
CA ASP A 295 26.72 4.30 -5.53
C ASP A 295 27.19 3.32 -4.43
N LEU A 296 26.35 2.34 -4.02
CA LEU A 296 26.59 1.41 -2.90
C LEU A 296 26.72 -0.07 -3.31
#